data_AF-A0A1G2KF80-F1
#
_entry.id   AF-A0A1G2KF80-F1
#
_cell.length_a   1.000
_cell.length_b   1.000
_cell.length_c   1.000
_cell.angle_alpha   90.00
_cell.angle_beta   90.00
_cell.angle_gamma   90.00
#
_symmetry.space_group_name_H-M   'P 1'
#
loop_
_entity.id
_entity.type
_entity.pdbx_description
1 polymer ?
#
loop_
_entity_poly.entity_id
_entity_poly.type
_entity_poly.pdbx_seq_one_letter_code
_entity_poly.pdbx_strand_id
1 'polypeptide(L)'
;MSQKFYLTSSQIFQGDLNPQDLNLLLVFQVNCPGCFINGFPFANQLHHEFGPKGLKVMALSTAFEDYDLNTPENTKILLEDGILVGETKKFFNDNGYDELPYPIEFPLGFDDLQPMKSGAITDEVIEKMCESLPDYGQMNFTERKLVHGQVKEYLLNKKFSATTFDTNDLRGTPSWILYDKECQIYGKWFGHESHKDIEAMVKKLLEMS
;
A
#
# COMPACT_ATOMS: atom_id res chain seq x y z
N MET A 1 -2.91 -9.92 -21.94
CA MET A 1 -3.79 -8.80 -21.49
C MET A 1 -3.09 -8.15 -20.31
N SER A 2 -3.02 -6.82 -20.25
CA SER A 2 -2.56 -6.12 -19.05
C SER A 2 -3.48 -6.48 -17.87
N GLN A 3 -2.90 -6.71 -16.69
CA GLN A 3 -3.67 -6.87 -15.44
C GLN A 3 -4.43 -5.56 -15.19
N LYS A 4 -5.75 -5.64 -15.00
CA LYS A 4 -6.54 -4.51 -14.52
C LYS A 4 -6.36 -4.37 -13.02
N PHE A 5 -6.38 -3.14 -12.53
CA PHE A 5 -6.38 -2.85 -11.11
C PHE A 5 -7.66 -3.37 -10.45
N TYR A 6 -7.51 -4.04 -9.31
CA TYR A 6 -8.62 -4.52 -8.51
C TYR A 6 -8.65 -3.76 -7.18
N LEU A 7 -9.67 -2.93 -6.94
CA LEU A 7 -9.84 -2.20 -5.69
C LEU A 7 -11.06 -2.71 -4.95
N THR A 8 -10.87 -3.09 -3.69
CA THR A 8 -11.94 -3.35 -2.74
C THR A 8 -11.60 -2.73 -1.39
N SER A 9 -12.62 -2.36 -0.63
CA SER A 9 -12.48 -1.78 0.69
C SER A 9 -13.61 -2.25 1.58
N SER A 10 -13.27 -2.65 2.80
CA SER A 10 -14.23 -3.05 3.83
C SER A 10 -14.87 -1.84 4.53
N GLN A 11 -14.13 -0.72 4.59
CA GLN A 11 -14.54 0.49 5.28
C GLN A 11 -13.95 1.73 4.61
N ILE A 12 -14.76 2.76 4.41
CA ILE A 12 -14.31 4.08 3.97
C ILE A 12 -14.38 5.04 5.16
N PHE A 13 -13.27 5.72 5.46
CA PHE A 13 -13.18 6.65 6.59
C PHE A 13 -13.34 8.11 6.16
N GLN A 14 -12.85 8.46 4.98
CA GLN A 14 -12.90 9.81 4.44
C GLN A 14 -13.18 9.76 2.93
N GLY A 15 -14.10 10.60 2.44
CA GLY A 15 -14.42 10.71 1.01
C GLY A 15 -15.03 9.44 0.42
N ASP A 16 -14.66 9.12 -0.83
CA ASP A 16 -15.07 7.91 -1.54
C ASP A 16 -13.93 7.35 -2.40
N LEU A 17 -13.93 6.03 -2.61
CA LEU A 17 -12.91 5.34 -3.41
C LEU A 17 -13.33 5.06 -4.87
N ASN A 18 -14.37 5.75 -5.39
CA ASN A 18 -14.81 5.51 -6.76
C ASN A 18 -13.76 6.04 -7.76
N PRO A 19 -13.35 5.25 -8.76
CA PRO A 19 -12.42 5.72 -9.78
C PRO A 19 -12.95 6.93 -10.58
N GLN A 20 -12.08 7.89 -10.84
CA GLN A 20 -12.25 8.99 -11.80
C GLN A 20 -11.37 8.77 -13.03
N ASP A 21 -11.31 9.75 -13.95
CA ASP A 21 -10.54 9.62 -15.20
C ASP A 21 -9.06 9.30 -14.96
N LEU A 22 -8.45 9.85 -13.90
CA LEU A 22 -7.11 9.47 -13.46
C LEU A 22 -7.02 9.41 -11.93
N ASN A 23 -6.47 8.31 -11.42
CA ASN A 23 -6.42 8.01 -9.99
C ASN A 23 -5.01 7.62 -9.58
N LEU A 24 -4.55 8.13 -8.44
CA LEU A 24 -3.35 7.65 -7.76
C LEU A 24 -3.75 7.09 -6.40
N LEU A 25 -3.52 5.80 -6.19
CA LEU A 25 -3.75 5.15 -4.89
C LEU A 25 -2.42 4.91 -4.17
N LEU A 26 -2.33 5.40 -2.94
CA LEU A 26 -1.30 5.03 -1.97
C LEU A 26 -1.81 3.91 -1.06
N VAL A 27 -1.22 2.72 -1.16
CA VAL A 27 -1.47 1.61 -0.22
C VAL A 27 -0.45 1.69 0.92
N PHE A 28 -0.92 1.72 2.16
CA PHE A 28 -0.09 1.98 3.33
C PHE A 28 -0.49 1.14 4.57
N GLN A 29 0.41 1.06 5.54
CA GLN A 29 0.18 0.52 6.88
C GLN A 29 0.39 1.62 7.91
N VAL A 30 -0.43 1.65 8.97
CA VAL A 30 -0.28 2.65 10.04
C VAL A 30 1.02 2.43 10.83
N ASN A 31 1.50 1.18 10.91
CA ASN A 31 2.80 0.84 11.51
C ASN A 31 3.97 0.88 10.50
N CYS A 32 3.92 1.72 9.46
CA CYS A 32 5.00 1.85 8.48
C CYS A 32 5.56 3.28 8.42
N PRO A 33 6.69 3.59 9.10
CA PRO A 33 7.28 4.93 9.10
C PRO A 33 7.51 5.50 7.69
N GLY A 34 7.94 4.67 6.73
CA GLY A 34 8.18 5.09 5.35
C GLY A 34 6.93 5.65 4.65
N CYS A 35 5.73 5.16 4.99
CA CYS A 35 4.47 5.69 4.49
C CYS A 35 4.24 7.13 4.94
N PHE A 36 4.67 7.50 6.13
CA PHE A 36 4.46 8.82 6.71
C PHE A 36 5.63 9.77 6.42
N ILE A 37 6.86 9.28 6.39
CA ILE A 37 8.02 10.14 6.12
C ILE A 37 8.04 10.60 4.65
N ASN A 38 7.66 9.72 3.72
CA ASN A 38 7.76 9.99 2.28
C ASN A 38 6.42 9.84 1.56
N GLY A 39 5.64 8.80 1.89
CA GLY A 39 4.41 8.46 1.18
C GLY A 39 3.34 9.55 1.21
N PHE A 40 2.82 9.85 2.40
CA PHE A 40 1.79 10.87 2.60
C PHE A 40 2.23 12.28 2.20
N PRO A 41 3.44 12.76 2.54
CA PRO A 41 3.90 14.07 2.06
C PRO A 41 3.86 14.20 0.53
N PHE A 42 4.30 13.16 -0.19
CA PHE A 42 4.25 13.17 -1.64
C PHE A 42 2.81 13.05 -2.19
N ALA A 43 1.97 12.23 -1.58
CA ALA A 43 0.55 12.14 -1.95
C ALA A 43 -0.17 13.47 -1.74
N ASN A 44 0.10 14.18 -0.64
CA ASN A 44 -0.43 15.51 -0.37
C ASN A 44 0.02 16.53 -1.41
N GLN A 45 1.31 16.50 -1.79
CA GLN A 45 1.85 17.35 -2.85
C GLN A 45 1.08 17.12 -4.17
N LEU A 46 0.94 15.87 -4.61
CA LEU A 46 0.24 15.55 -5.85
C LEU A 46 -1.26 15.89 -5.78
N HIS A 47 -1.89 15.68 -4.62
CA HIS A 47 -3.28 16.05 -4.40
C HIS A 47 -3.49 17.56 -4.56
N HIS A 48 -2.64 18.36 -3.92
CA HIS A 48 -2.71 19.82 -4.02
C HIS A 48 -2.42 20.33 -5.44
N GLU A 49 -1.41 19.78 -6.10
CA GLU A 49 -0.94 20.28 -7.40
C GLU A 49 -1.81 19.81 -8.58
N PHE A 50 -2.28 18.57 -8.56
CA PHE A 50 -2.97 17.92 -9.68
C PHE A 50 -4.43 17.57 -9.38
N GLY A 51 -4.88 17.63 -8.13
CA GLY A 51 -6.29 17.46 -7.76
C GLY A 51 -7.22 18.40 -8.54
N PRO A 52 -6.96 19.72 -8.54
CA PRO A 52 -7.75 20.67 -9.34
C PRO A 52 -7.68 20.45 -10.85
N LYS A 53 -6.73 19.64 -11.33
CA LYS A 53 -6.49 19.33 -12.75
C LYS A 53 -7.07 17.96 -13.15
N GLY A 54 -7.73 17.24 -12.24
CA GLY A 54 -8.40 15.97 -12.53
C GLY A 54 -7.73 14.72 -11.96
N LEU A 55 -6.63 14.84 -11.20
CA LEU A 55 -6.06 13.68 -10.50
C LEU A 55 -6.81 13.40 -9.20
N LYS A 56 -7.43 12.22 -9.09
CA LYS A 56 -7.94 11.73 -7.81
C LYS A 56 -6.84 11.00 -7.02
N VAL A 57 -6.26 11.66 -6.04
CA VAL A 57 -5.39 10.98 -5.05
C VAL A 57 -6.27 10.30 -4.01
N MET A 58 -5.92 9.08 -3.62
CA MET A 58 -6.60 8.28 -2.61
C MET A 58 -5.57 7.48 -1.80
N ALA A 59 -5.97 7.00 -0.63
CA ALA A 59 -5.21 6.03 0.13
C ALA A 59 -6.04 4.81 0.56
N LEU A 60 -5.35 3.68 0.70
CA LEU A 60 -5.90 2.45 1.23
C LEU A 60 -4.98 1.94 2.35
N SER A 61 -5.49 1.97 3.57
CA SER A 61 -4.84 1.31 4.69
C SER A 61 -5.02 -0.19 4.57
N THR A 62 -3.99 -0.99 4.84
CA THR A 62 -4.03 -2.45 4.73
C THR A 62 -3.28 -3.12 5.88
N ALA A 63 -3.34 -4.45 5.95
CA ALA A 63 -2.58 -5.24 6.90
C ALA A 63 -2.17 -6.60 6.31
N PHE A 64 -0.88 -6.84 6.19
CA PHE A 64 -0.30 -8.17 5.90
C PHE A 64 0.71 -8.63 6.96
N GLU A 65 1.04 -7.75 7.92
CA GLU A 65 1.87 -7.99 9.09
C GLU A 65 1.40 -7.08 10.25
N ASP A 66 1.88 -7.34 11.47
CA ASP A 66 1.55 -6.59 12.69
C ASP A 66 0.05 -6.30 12.82
N TYR A 67 -0.79 -7.34 12.71
CA TYR A 67 -2.25 -7.23 12.67
C TYR A 67 -2.88 -6.62 13.92
N ASP A 68 -2.16 -6.55 15.03
CA ASP A 68 -2.56 -5.85 16.26
C ASP A 68 -2.37 -4.34 16.18
N LEU A 69 -1.49 -3.86 15.29
CA LEU A 69 -1.24 -2.45 15.05
C LEU A 69 -1.94 -1.96 13.77
N ASN A 70 -1.90 -2.74 12.69
CA ASN A 70 -2.48 -2.39 11.41
C ASN A 70 -3.98 -2.72 11.37
N THR A 71 -4.78 -1.90 12.04
CA THR A 71 -6.21 -2.13 12.25
C THR A 71 -7.08 -1.01 11.68
N PRO A 72 -8.35 -1.28 11.32
CA PRO A 72 -9.31 -0.25 10.97
C PRO A 72 -9.44 0.82 12.06
N GLU A 73 -9.37 0.42 13.34
CA GLU A 73 -9.48 1.32 14.49
C GLU A 73 -8.31 2.30 14.55
N ASN A 74 -7.07 1.82 14.41
CA ASN A 74 -5.91 2.71 14.41
C ASN A 74 -5.88 3.61 13.18
N THR A 75 -6.35 3.13 12.02
CA THR A 75 -6.53 3.97 10.82
C THR A 75 -7.57 5.06 11.02
N LYS A 76 -8.66 4.75 11.73
CA LYS A 76 -9.68 5.72 12.07
C LYS A 76 -9.14 6.82 12.99
N ILE A 77 -8.50 6.43 14.09
CA ILE A 77 -7.96 7.39 15.07
C ILE A 77 -6.81 8.21 14.45
N LEU A 78 -6.01 7.64 13.56
CA LEU A 78 -5.04 8.38 12.76
C LEU A 78 -5.70 9.54 12.00
N LEU A 79 -6.84 9.29 11.34
CA LEU A 79 -7.52 10.32 10.55
C LEU A 79 -8.27 11.34 11.41
N GLU A 80 -8.90 10.90 12.49
CA GLU A 80 -9.71 11.77 13.35
C GLU A 80 -8.83 12.63 14.27
N ASP A 81 -7.80 12.04 14.86
CA ASP A 81 -7.04 12.63 15.96
C ASP A 81 -5.54 12.77 15.66
N GLY A 82 -5.07 12.35 14.47
CA GLY A 82 -3.64 12.39 14.13
C GLY A 82 -2.77 11.41 14.93
N ILE A 83 -3.38 10.47 15.66
CA ILE A 83 -2.65 9.56 16.56
C ILE A 83 -1.89 8.50 15.76
N LEU A 84 -0.60 8.40 16.06
CA LEU A 84 0.31 7.41 15.48
C LEU A 84 0.44 6.17 16.39
N VAL A 85 0.80 5.03 15.79
CA VAL A 85 1.04 3.76 16.52
C VAL A 85 2.38 3.11 16.14
N GLY A 86 2.86 2.21 17.02
CA GLY A 86 4.03 1.37 16.79
C GLY A 86 5.32 2.11 16.41
N GLU A 87 6.05 1.57 15.42
CA GLU A 87 7.29 2.16 14.92
C GLU A 87 7.07 3.53 14.27
N THR A 88 5.90 3.77 13.65
CA THR A 88 5.56 5.10 13.14
C THR A 88 5.50 6.11 14.28
N LYS A 89 4.78 5.80 15.36
CA LYS A 89 4.71 6.68 16.54
C LYS A 89 6.09 6.97 17.11
N LYS A 90 6.89 5.91 17.29
CA LYS A 90 8.24 6.03 17.84
C LYS A 90 9.10 6.96 16.99
N PHE A 91 9.09 6.79 15.67
CA PHE A 91 9.84 7.67 14.76
C PHE A 91 9.43 9.13 14.91
N PHE A 92 8.14 9.45 14.91
CA PHE A 92 7.67 10.83 15.00
C PHE A 92 7.95 11.44 16.39
N ASN A 93 7.76 10.68 17.46
CA ASN A 93 8.11 11.09 18.82
C ASN A 93 9.61 11.44 18.94
N ASP A 94 10.49 10.59 18.39
CA ASP A 94 11.93 10.81 18.38
C ASP A 94 12.32 12.07 17.59
N ASN A 95 11.45 12.55 16.69
CA ASN A 95 11.60 13.76 15.91
C ASN A 95 10.76 14.95 16.44
N GLY A 96 10.20 14.84 17.65
CA GLY A 96 9.51 15.93 18.34
C GLY A 96 8.03 16.11 17.97
N TYR A 97 7.39 15.07 17.42
CA TYR A 97 5.99 15.07 17.05
C TYR A 97 5.22 13.98 17.82
N ASP A 98 4.29 14.39 18.67
CA ASP A 98 3.40 13.46 19.41
C ASP A 98 2.25 12.92 18.53
N GLU A 99 1.93 13.66 17.46
CA GLU A 99 0.85 13.41 16.50
C GLU A 99 1.36 13.67 15.08
N LEU A 100 0.57 13.27 14.07
CA LEU A 100 0.90 13.51 12.67
C LEU A 100 0.98 15.04 12.37
N PRO A 101 2.12 15.56 11.89
CA PRO A 101 2.33 17.02 11.76
C PRO A 101 1.77 17.64 10.48
N TYR A 102 0.99 16.89 9.70
CA TYR A 102 0.38 17.36 8.46
C TYR A 102 -0.97 16.65 8.24
N PRO A 103 -1.91 17.28 7.52
CA PRO A 103 -3.22 16.69 7.29
C PRO A 103 -3.18 15.60 6.20
N ILE A 104 -4.20 14.75 6.16
CA ILE A 104 -4.49 13.84 5.06
C ILE A 104 -5.85 14.28 4.50
N GLU A 105 -5.86 14.96 3.36
CA GLU A 105 -7.06 15.66 2.84
C GLU A 105 -7.75 14.94 1.68
N PHE A 106 -7.33 13.71 1.36
CA PHE A 106 -7.88 12.91 0.26
C PHE A 106 -8.61 11.66 0.76
N PRO A 107 -9.46 11.02 -0.08
CA PRO A 107 -10.21 9.85 0.33
C PRO A 107 -9.34 8.71 0.85
N LEU A 108 -9.81 8.05 1.90
CA LEU A 108 -9.09 6.98 2.55
C LEU A 108 -10.05 5.89 3.02
N GLY A 109 -9.71 4.64 2.71
CA GLY A 109 -10.41 3.46 3.21
C GLY A 109 -9.46 2.42 3.78
N PHE A 110 -10.04 1.33 4.28
CA PHE A 110 -9.36 0.13 4.74
C PHE A 110 -9.55 -0.99 3.72
N ASP A 111 -8.51 -1.75 3.44
CA ASP A 111 -8.55 -2.92 2.58
C ASP A 111 -9.55 -3.96 3.12
N ASP A 112 -10.03 -4.84 2.26
CA ASP A 112 -10.88 -5.94 2.68
C ASP A 112 -10.02 -7.11 3.15
N LEU A 113 -9.98 -7.34 4.47
CA LEU A 113 -9.20 -8.42 5.07
C LEU A 113 -10.03 -9.69 5.21
N GLN A 114 -9.67 -10.72 4.46
CA GLN A 114 -10.32 -12.01 4.49
C GLN A 114 -9.51 -12.99 5.34
N PRO A 115 -10.11 -13.68 6.34
CA PRO A 115 -9.41 -14.69 7.12
C PRO A 115 -8.79 -15.76 6.22
N MET A 116 -7.54 -16.14 6.48
CA MET A 116 -6.93 -17.24 5.74
C MET A 116 -7.70 -18.54 6.01
N LYS A 117 -8.06 -19.25 4.94
CA LYS A 117 -8.71 -20.57 5.06
C LYS A 117 -7.68 -21.62 5.48
N SER A 118 -8.05 -22.46 6.44
CA SER A 118 -7.26 -23.63 6.83
C SER A 118 -6.96 -24.50 5.61
N GLY A 119 -5.69 -24.83 5.38
CA GLY A 119 -5.23 -25.65 4.24
C GLY A 119 -4.87 -24.87 2.96
N ALA A 120 -4.89 -23.52 2.99
CA ALA A 120 -4.53 -22.69 1.84
C ALA A 120 -3.01 -22.67 1.52
N ILE A 121 -2.16 -23.09 2.47
CA ILE A 121 -0.70 -23.01 2.35
C ILE A 121 -0.16 -24.40 2.00
N THR A 122 0.22 -24.57 0.74
CA THR A 122 0.88 -25.77 0.23
C THR A 122 2.35 -25.48 -0.09
N ASP A 123 3.17 -26.52 -0.24
CA ASP A 123 4.57 -26.34 -0.67
C ASP A 123 4.64 -25.64 -2.04
N GLU A 124 3.70 -25.88 -2.94
CA GLU A 124 3.60 -25.18 -4.23
C GLU A 124 3.38 -23.66 -4.07
N VAL A 125 2.57 -23.24 -3.09
CA VAL A 125 2.36 -21.82 -2.79
C VAL A 125 3.62 -21.17 -2.23
N ILE A 126 4.32 -21.89 -1.34
CA ILE A 126 5.60 -21.42 -0.78
C ILE A 126 6.63 -21.25 -1.89
N GLU A 127 6.75 -22.23 -2.78
CA GLU A 127 7.72 -22.21 -3.88
C GLU A 127 7.43 -21.08 -4.87
N LYS A 128 6.17 -20.88 -5.27
CA LYS A 128 5.77 -19.73 -6.10
C LYS A 128 6.10 -18.39 -5.46
N MET A 129 5.86 -18.25 -4.15
CA MET A 129 6.18 -16.99 -3.46
C MET A 129 7.69 -16.75 -3.38
N CYS A 130 8.48 -17.79 -3.12
CA CYS A 130 9.95 -17.71 -3.20
C CYS A 130 10.42 -17.28 -4.59
N GLU A 131 9.90 -17.88 -5.66
CA GLU A 131 10.27 -17.56 -7.06
C GLU A 131 9.93 -16.12 -7.46
N SER A 132 8.93 -15.51 -6.80
CA SER A 132 8.56 -14.11 -7.01
C SER A 132 9.51 -13.09 -6.37
N LEU A 133 10.35 -13.53 -5.42
CA LEU A 133 11.26 -12.65 -4.72
C LEU A 133 12.40 -12.19 -5.66
N PRO A 134 12.83 -10.92 -5.55
CA PRO A 134 14.00 -10.44 -6.27
C PRO A 134 15.22 -11.34 -6.02
N ASP A 135 15.98 -11.61 -7.07
CA ASP A 135 17.24 -12.35 -7.03
C ASP A 135 17.16 -13.81 -6.52
N TYR A 136 15.98 -14.36 -6.24
CA TYR A 136 15.83 -15.75 -5.78
C TYR A 136 16.48 -16.77 -6.74
N GLY A 137 16.36 -16.52 -8.05
CA GLY A 137 17.01 -17.32 -9.08
C GLY A 137 18.54 -17.30 -9.04
N GLN A 138 19.15 -16.29 -8.43
CA GLN A 138 20.60 -16.11 -8.30
C GLN A 138 21.16 -16.68 -6.98
N MET A 139 20.29 -17.00 -6.02
CA MET A 139 20.67 -17.53 -4.70
C MET A 139 21.19 -18.97 -4.76
N ASN A 140 22.15 -19.30 -3.89
CA ASN A 140 22.67 -20.65 -3.69
C ASN A 140 21.72 -21.54 -2.86
N PHE A 141 22.02 -22.84 -2.76
CA PHE A 141 21.14 -23.80 -2.07
C PHE A 141 20.86 -23.43 -0.60
N THR A 142 21.86 -22.97 0.15
CA THR A 142 21.71 -22.61 1.56
C THR A 142 20.83 -21.38 1.72
N GLU A 143 21.02 -20.37 0.88
CA GLU A 143 20.20 -19.14 0.85
C GLU A 143 18.75 -19.46 0.49
N ARG A 144 18.52 -20.26 -0.56
CA ARG A 144 17.17 -20.69 -0.95
C ARG A 144 16.46 -21.45 0.15
N LYS A 145 17.17 -22.33 0.86
CA LYS A 145 16.60 -23.07 2.00
C LYS A 145 16.21 -22.14 3.16
N LEU A 146 17.01 -21.11 3.43
CA LEU A 146 16.70 -20.10 4.43
C LEU A 146 15.46 -19.28 4.03
N VAL A 147 15.45 -18.74 2.81
CA VAL A 147 14.34 -17.96 2.27
C VAL A 147 13.04 -18.78 2.25
N HIS A 148 13.12 -20.04 1.81
CA HIS A 148 11.96 -20.94 1.86
C HIS A 148 11.44 -21.13 3.29
N GLY A 149 12.32 -21.24 4.29
CA GLY A 149 11.93 -21.29 5.69
C GLY A 149 11.18 -20.03 6.14
N GLN A 150 11.71 -18.86 5.78
CA GLN A 150 11.11 -17.56 6.12
C GLN A 150 9.76 -17.34 5.44
N VAL A 151 9.64 -17.65 4.14
CA VAL A 151 8.38 -17.56 3.39
C VAL A 151 7.35 -18.52 3.97
N LYS A 152 7.75 -19.75 4.32
CA LYS A 152 6.87 -20.71 4.98
C LYS A 152 6.37 -20.18 6.32
N GLU A 153 7.25 -19.65 7.16
CA GLU A 153 6.89 -19.09 8.46
C GLU A 153 5.96 -17.88 8.31
N TYR A 154 6.28 -16.97 7.39
CA TYR A 154 5.43 -15.82 7.03
C TYR A 154 4.02 -16.28 6.64
N LEU A 155 3.92 -17.23 5.70
CA LEU A 155 2.62 -17.74 5.24
C LEU A 155 1.86 -18.43 6.38
N LEU A 156 2.52 -19.25 7.19
CA LEU A 156 1.87 -19.94 8.32
C LEU A 156 1.36 -18.98 9.40
N ASN A 157 2.03 -17.83 9.57
CA ASN A 157 1.62 -16.79 10.51
C ASN A 157 0.64 -15.77 9.89
N LYS A 158 0.41 -15.82 8.57
CA LYS A 158 -0.51 -14.93 7.87
C LYS A 158 -1.95 -15.23 8.32
N LYS A 159 -2.53 -14.30 9.08
CA LYS A 159 -3.89 -14.44 9.64
C LYS A 159 -4.97 -14.05 8.63
N PHE A 160 -4.64 -13.06 7.80
CA PHE A 160 -5.57 -12.46 6.84
C PHE A 160 -4.91 -12.31 5.47
N SER A 161 -5.72 -12.48 4.43
CA SER A 161 -5.41 -12.05 3.07
C SER A 161 -6.00 -10.65 2.88
N ALA A 162 -5.16 -9.70 2.50
CA ALA A 162 -5.56 -8.34 2.22
C ALA A 162 -5.95 -8.27 0.74
N THR A 163 -7.24 -8.12 0.44
CA THR A 163 -7.76 -8.47 -0.88
C THR A 163 -7.20 -7.57 -1.99
N THR A 164 -7.19 -6.24 -1.80
CA THR A 164 -6.57 -5.32 -2.78
C THR A 164 -5.06 -5.55 -2.83
N PHE A 165 -4.40 -5.66 -1.68
CA PHE A 165 -2.95 -5.85 -1.64
C PHE A 165 -2.49 -7.13 -2.37
N ASP A 166 -3.10 -8.26 -2.04
CA ASP A 166 -2.73 -9.57 -2.56
C ASP A 166 -3.12 -9.72 -4.05
N THR A 167 -4.33 -9.28 -4.44
CA THR A 167 -4.83 -9.44 -5.83
C THR A 167 -4.02 -8.63 -6.85
N ASN A 168 -3.39 -7.54 -6.41
CA ASN A 168 -2.55 -6.70 -7.26
C ASN A 168 -1.06 -7.00 -7.13
N ASP A 169 -0.67 -8.09 -6.46
CA ASP A 169 0.71 -8.51 -6.26
C ASP A 169 1.60 -7.39 -5.67
N LEU A 170 1.07 -6.66 -4.68
CA LEU A 170 1.83 -5.61 -4.00
C LEU A 170 2.90 -6.24 -3.10
N ARG A 171 4.06 -5.59 -3.02
CA ARG A 171 5.27 -6.17 -2.39
C ARG A 171 5.58 -5.63 -1.01
N GLY A 172 4.87 -4.59 -0.57
CA GLY A 172 5.04 -3.96 0.73
C GLY A 172 4.35 -2.60 0.77
N THR A 173 4.61 -1.84 1.82
CA THR A 173 4.14 -0.46 1.94
C THR A 173 5.33 0.52 2.11
N PRO A 174 5.26 1.74 1.55
CA PRO A 174 4.19 2.25 0.69
C PRO A 174 4.21 1.59 -0.71
N SER A 175 3.03 1.31 -1.24
CA SER A 175 2.85 0.88 -2.64
C SER A 175 1.93 1.85 -3.36
N TRP A 176 2.18 2.06 -4.65
CA TRP A 176 1.51 3.08 -5.43
C TRP A 176 0.94 2.50 -6.71
N ILE A 177 -0.26 2.94 -7.09
CA ILE A 177 -0.93 2.53 -8.32
C ILE A 177 -1.52 3.76 -8.99
N LEU A 178 -1.14 4.01 -10.25
CA LEU A 178 -1.70 5.03 -11.13
C LEU A 178 -2.58 4.36 -12.18
N TYR A 179 -3.87 4.71 -12.26
CA TYR A 179 -4.86 4.02 -13.08
C TYR A 179 -6.04 4.90 -13.49
N ASP A 180 -6.76 4.54 -14.58
CA ASP A 180 -7.99 5.23 -15.02
C ASP A 180 -9.27 4.62 -14.46
N LYS A 181 -10.43 5.20 -14.82
CA LYS A 181 -11.76 4.73 -14.41
C LYS A 181 -12.11 3.33 -14.92
N GLU A 182 -11.47 2.84 -15.98
CA GLU A 182 -11.60 1.48 -16.48
C GLU A 182 -10.68 0.47 -15.75
N CYS A 183 -9.97 0.94 -14.72
CA CYS A 183 -8.96 0.24 -13.94
C CYS A 183 -7.75 -0.23 -14.77
N GLN A 184 -7.43 0.45 -15.86
CA GLN A 184 -6.18 0.20 -16.57
C GLN A 184 -5.03 0.85 -15.81
N ILE A 185 -4.02 0.05 -15.47
CA ILE A 185 -2.83 0.51 -14.75
C ILE A 185 -1.87 1.19 -15.73
N TYR A 186 -1.43 2.40 -15.39
CA TYR A 186 -0.36 3.15 -16.05
C TYR A 186 0.98 3.05 -15.32
N GLY A 187 0.95 2.88 -13.99
CA GLY A 187 2.14 2.72 -13.16
C GLY A 187 1.83 1.95 -11.87
N LYS A 188 2.77 1.09 -11.45
CA LYS A 188 2.72 0.36 -10.18
C LYS A 188 4.14 0.27 -9.62
N TRP A 189 4.36 0.80 -8.41
CA TRP A 189 5.69 0.78 -7.78
C TRP A 189 5.62 0.60 -6.26
N PHE A 190 6.73 0.20 -5.67
CA PHE A 190 6.91 -0.01 -4.24
C PHE A 190 8.01 0.92 -3.71
N GLY A 191 7.79 1.52 -2.55
CA GLY A 191 8.74 2.41 -1.90
C GLY A 191 8.83 3.78 -2.58
N HIS A 192 10.06 4.27 -2.71
CA HIS A 192 10.35 5.57 -3.30
C HIS A 192 10.69 5.42 -4.78
N GLU A 193 10.15 6.33 -5.56
CA GLU A 193 10.46 6.52 -6.97
C GLU A 193 10.69 8.01 -7.21
N SER A 194 11.33 8.36 -8.32
CA SER A 194 11.64 9.74 -8.67
C SER A 194 10.36 10.59 -8.76
N HIS A 195 10.20 11.55 -7.83
CA HIS A 195 9.03 12.44 -7.80
C HIS A 195 8.83 13.16 -9.13
N LYS A 196 9.92 13.61 -9.76
CA LYS A 196 9.88 14.29 -11.07
C LYS A 196 9.32 13.41 -12.18
N ASP A 197 9.68 12.13 -12.18
CA ASP A 197 9.23 11.20 -13.22
C ASP A 197 7.74 10.88 -13.04
N ILE A 198 7.29 10.76 -11.79
CA ILE A 198 5.87 10.56 -11.46
C ILE A 198 5.06 11.80 -11.82
N GLU A 199 5.50 13.00 -11.45
CA GLU A 199 4.86 14.27 -11.81
C GLU A 199 4.74 14.42 -13.33
N ALA A 200 5.80 14.11 -14.07
CA ALA A 200 5.79 14.14 -15.53
C ALA A 200 4.81 13.11 -16.13
N MET A 201 4.73 11.91 -15.56
CA MET A 201 3.79 10.87 -15.96
C MET A 201 2.34 11.31 -15.73
N VAL A 202 2.03 11.82 -14.54
CA VAL A 202 0.70 12.33 -14.18
C VAL A 202 0.30 13.47 -15.13
N LYS A 203 1.19 14.45 -15.31
CA LYS A 203 0.92 15.60 -16.20
C LYS A 203 0.60 15.15 -17.61
N LYS A 204 1.38 14.23 -18.17
CA LYS A 204 1.15 13.69 -19.52
C LYS A 204 -0.21 13.00 -19.64
N LEU A 205 -0.61 12.22 -18.63
CA LEU A 205 -1.89 11.52 -18.65
C LEU A 205 -3.08 12.47 -18.53
N LEU A 206 -2.97 13.51 -17.70
CA LEU A 206 -3.99 14.56 -17.58
C LEU A 206 -4.15 15.40 -18.85
N GLU A 207 -3.10 15.54 -19.66
CA GLU A 207 -3.17 16.21 -20.96
C GLU A 207 -3.84 15.34 -22.04
N MET A 208 -4.00 14.03 -21.79
CA MET A 208 -4.57 13.06 -22.73
C MET A 208 -6.02 12.67 -22.40
N SER A 209 -6.49 12.93 -21.18
CA SER A 209 -7.84 12.69 -20.67
C SER A 209 -8.81 13.82 -21.01
#